data_AF-A0A7V8U0Y1-F1
#
_entry.id   AF-A0A7V8U0Y1-F1
#
_cell.length_a   1.000
_cell.length_b   1.000
_cell.length_c   1.000
_cell.angle_alpha   90.00
_cell.angle_beta   90.00
_cell.angle_gamma   90.00
#
_symmetry.space_group_name_H-M   'P 1'
#
loop_
_entity.id
_entity.type
_entity.pdbx_description
1 polymer ?
#
loop_
_entity_poly.entity_id
_entity_poly.type
_entity_poly.pdbx_seq_one_letter_code
_entity_poly.pdbx_strand_id
1 'polypeptide(L)'
;FGNPLKTRDDLAKAVIDLFEPLLPYFSEGGARVRLGAAGAIFDRAAADLEGFARPLWGIVPLVAGGGAFPHWDLYRRGLANGTNPAHPEYWGDLADRNQRLVELAAVGFALALVPEHIWEPLEDSEKKTVAAYLLRARELEFIDNNWKFFRVLIDLGLERVSVAFDHRKTLAYLDEVEAFDLGEGWYRDGPVRRVDHYIPFAMHFYGLIYAVLAKGDEARKVRFRDRAEIFARDIRHWFGPDGAALAFGRSQTYRFAAGGFWGALAFAGVEALPWAEIKGYYMRHIRWWSAMPIADRDGVLSVGYGYPNLFMSESYNSPGSPYWALKFFLPLALAGDHPFWAAEEAPQPEFPEPVALKPAGMVAMHTPGNVVVLSSGQQHDKMLGANEKYSKFVYSTRYAFNIEADDRNFSAASFDGMLGLSDDGVHFRMRETLEEALIAGDLLYSRWRPWSDVTVETWLLPESPWHIRIHRIATPRALMTIEGGFAIERADFNADRSDAGDGRAVWYGQTDISAIVDLSPDRRAGHAMSPIPNTNLIHAKTLLPQLRGEIGPGTTVLVTAAMALPSRENWVKALDNPPTCPHLDEVERLFREKGTRVPAFDLQL
;
A
#
# COMPACT_ATOMS: atom_id res chain seq x y z
N PHE A 1 -17.67 -16.19 0.89
CA PHE A 1 -18.63 -15.40 1.68
C PHE A 1 -19.75 -14.91 0.77
N GLY A 2 -21.01 -15.16 1.11
CA GLY A 2 -22.19 -14.82 0.29
C GLY A 2 -22.72 -13.39 0.49
N ASN A 3 -21.87 -12.47 0.96
CA ASN A 3 -22.21 -11.07 1.16
C ASN A 3 -21.99 -10.29 -0.16
N PRO A 4 -23.02 -9.69 -0.77
CA PRO A 4 -22.89 -9.04 -2.07
C PRO A 4 -22.15 -7.70 -2.03
N LEU A 5 -21.99 -7.08 -0.85
CA LEU A 5 -21.26 -5.81 -0.65
C LEU A 5 -21.75 -4.69 -1.59
N LYS A 6 -23.08 -4.49 -1.62
CA LYS A 6 -23.74 -3.47 -2.45
C LYS A 6 -24.27 -2.30 -1.62
N THR A 7 -24.54 -2.52 -0.34
CA THR A 7 -25.23 -1.56 0.53
C THR A 7 -24.42 -1.26 1.79
N ARG A 8 -24.84 -0.22 2.52
CA ARG A 8 -24.32 0.09 3.86
C ARG A 8 -24.52 -1.10 4.82
N ASP A 9 -25.66 -1.77 4.75
CA ASP A 9 -25.97 -2.91 5.61
C ASP A 9 -25.13 -4.14 5.29
N ASP A 10 -24.80 -4.35 4.01
CA ASP A 10 -23.83 -5.38 3.61
C ASP A 10 -22.45 -5.12 4.23
N LEU A 11 -22.01 -3.86 4.30
CA LEU A 11 -20.75 -3.49 4.96
C LEU A 11 -20.82 -3.66 6.48
N ALA A 12 -21.96 -3.31 7.09
CA ALA A 12 -22.18 -3.56 8.51
C ALA A 12 -22.09 -5.05 8.84
N LYS A 13 -22.70 -5.91 8.01
CA LYS A 13 -22.56 -7.36 8.12
C LYS A 13 -21.11 -7.81 7.94
N ALA A 14 -20.37 -7.23 6.99
CA ALA A 14 -18.97 -7.60 6.74
C ALA A 14 -18.06 -7.34 7.95
N VAL A 15 -18.30 -6.28 8.73
CA VAL A 15 -17.57 -6.05 9.98
C VAL A 15 -17.75 -7.21 10.96
N ILE A 16 -18.99 -7.68 11.13
CA ILE A 16 -19.30 -8.83 12.00
C ILE A 16 -18.68 -10.11 11.45
N ASP A 17 -18.83 -10.38 10.15
CA ASP A 17 -18.26 -11.57 9.50
C ASP A 17 -16.73 -11.63 9.61
N LEU A 18 -16.04 -10.48 9.66
CA LEU A 18 -14.58 -10.39 9.84
C LEU A 18 -14.16 -10.53 11.31
N PHE A 19 -15.03 -10.14 12.24
CA PHE A 19 -14.77 -10.19 13.68
C PHE A 19 -15.05 -11.57 14.28
N GLU A 20 -16.17 -12.22 13.92
CA GLU A 20 -16.60 -13.49 14.51
C GLU A 20 -15.53 -14.60 14.48
N PRO A 21 -14.71 -14.75 13.41
CA PRO A 21 -13.61 -15.71 13.38
C PRO A 21 -12.56 -15.51 14.49
N LEU A 22 -12.49 -14.33 15.11
CA LEU A 22 -11.57 -14.04 16.22
C LEU A 22 -12.05 -14.59 17.56
N LEU A 23 -13.36 -14.80 17.75
CA LEU A 23 -13.96 -15.18 19.03
C LEU A 23 -13.31 -16.42 19.68
N PRO A 24 -13.01 -17.51 18.95
CA PRO A 24 -12.37 -18.69 19.53
C PRO A 24 -10.93 -18.43 20.02
N TYR A 25 -10.32 -17.32 19.62
CA TYR A 25 -8.93 -16.97 19.92
C TYR A 25 -8.77 -15.96 21.06
N PHE A 26 -9.89 -15.44 21.60
CA PHE A 26 -9.86 -14.64 22.82
C PHE A 26 -9.45 -15.49 24.02
N SER A 27 -8.57 -14.94 24.86
CA SER A 27 -8.26 -15.50 26.18
C SER A 27 -9.45 -15.41 27.13
N GLU A 28 -9.41 -16.15 28.23
CA GLU A 28 -10.47 -16.22 29.22
C GLU A 28 -10.83 -14.83 29.80
N GLY A 29 -9.82 -14.02 30.13
CA GLY A 29 -9.98 -12.65 30.58
C GLY A 29 -10.29 -11.64 29.46
N GLY A 30 -10.30 -12.08 28.21
CA GLY A 30 -10.67 -11.29 27.04
C GLY A 30 -9.61 -10.28 26.55
N ALA A 31 -8.44 -10.20 27.19
CA ALA A 31 -7.44 -9.19 26.87
C ALA A 31 -6.46 -9.61 25.77
N ARG A 32 -6.37 -10.91 25.45
CA ARG A 32 -5.44 -11.45 24.44
C ARG A 32 -6.20 -12.11 23.31
N VAL A 33 -5.78 -11.87 22.06
CA VAL A 33 -6.33 -12.55 20.89
C VAL A 33 -5.18 -13.20 20.10
N ARG A 34 -4.96 -14.49 20.32
CA ARG A 34 -3.80 -15.20 19.74
C ARG A 34 -4.18 -15.96 18.48
N LEU A 35 -3.85 -15.41 17.33
CA LEU A 35 -4.27 -15.93 16.02
C LEU A 35 -3.29 -16.90 15.34
N GLY A 36 -2.07 -17.06 15.89
CA GLY A 36 -1.11 -17.98 15.27
C GLY A 36 0.23 -18.08 15.99
N ALA A 37 1.11 -18.91 15.42
CA ALA A 37 2.45 -19.13 15.94
C ALA A 37 3.49 -18.12 15.42
N ALA A 38 3.28 -17.53 14.23
CA ALA A 38 4.18 -16.56 13.64
C ALA A 38 4.45 -15.36 14.58
N GLY A 39 5.63 -14.79 14.49
CA GLY A 39 6.09 -13.68 15.33
C GLY A 39 6.34 -12.40 14.53
N ALA A 40 6.60 -11.33 15.26
CA ALA A 40 7.05 -10.04 14.75
C ALA A 40 8.23 -9.56 15.61
N ILE A 41 8.82 -8.41 15.29
CA ILE A 41 9.94 -7.81 16.07
C ILE A 41 9.58 -7.44 17.52
N PHE A 42 8.30 -7.48 17.89
CA PHE A 42 7.80 -7.23 19.24
C PHE A 42 7.31 -8.52 19.90
N ASP A 43 7.15 -8.46 21.23
CA ASP A 43 6.75 -9.63 22.01
C ASP A 43 5.31 -10.13 21.69
N ARG A 44 5.03 -11.36 22.13
CA ARG A 44 3.74 -12.02 21.89
C ARG A 44 2.57 -11.22 22.45
N ALA A 45 2.75 -10.60 23.61
CA ALA A 45 1.72 -9.84 24.26
C ALA A 45 1.27 -8.63 23.42
N ALA A 46 2.20 -7.92 22.77
CA ALA A 46 1.86 -6.87 21.83
C ALA A 46 1.16 -7.42 20.57
N ALA A 47 1.59 -8.58 20.06
CA ALA A 47 0.92 -9.24 18.92
C ALA A 47 -0.53 -9.63 19.24
N ASP A 48 -0.78 -10.18 20.43
CA ASP A 48 -2.12 -10.56 20.87
C ASP A 48 -3.02 -9.34 21.12
N LEU A 49 -2.43 -8.20 21.48
CA LEU A 49 -3.12 -6.91 21.57
C LEU A 49 -3.54 -6.39 20.19
N GLU A 50 -2.80 -6.66 19.11
CA GLU A 50 -3.24 -6.31 17.75
C GLU A 50 -4.59 -6.96 17.42
N GLY A 51 -4.75 -8.25 17.74
CA GLY A 51 -5.99 -8.99 17.51
C GLY A 51 -7.15 -8.50 18.36
N PHE A 52 -6.88 -7.93 19.54
CA PHE A 52 -7.88 -7.25 20.37
C PHE A 52 -8.26 -5.89 19.80
N ALA A 53 -7.27 -5.03 19.53
CA ALA A 53 -7.46 -3.61 19.27
C ALA A 53 -7.85 -3.30 17.82
N ARG A 54 -7.23 -3.96 16.83
CA ARG A 54 -7.44 -3.60 15.41
C ARG A 54 -8.86 -3.81 14.90
N PRO A 55 -9.65 -4.79 15.39
CA PRO A 55 -11.06 -4.88 15.03
C PRO A 55 -11.90 -3.65 15.43
N LEU A 56 -11.47 -2.88 16.44
CA LEU A 56 -12.16 -1.66 16.84
C LEU A 56 -12.26 -0.64 15.70
N TRP A 57 -11.34 -0.65 14.73
CA TRP A 57 -11.41 0.23 13.55
C TRP A 57 -12.66 0.04 12.71
N GLY A 58 -13.30 -1.14 12.75
CA GLY A 58 -14.57 -1.41 12.08
C GLY A 58 -15.77 -1.46 13.03
N ILE A 59 -15.57 -2.00 14.24
CA ILE A 59 -16.64 -2.12 15.26
C ILE A 59 -17.10 -0.74 15.74
N VAL A 60 -16.18 0.17 16.00
CA VAL A 60 -16.50 1.51 16.54
C VAL A 60 -17.34 2.32 15.55
N PRO A 61 -16.98 2.46 14.26
CA PRO A 61 -17.82 3.13 13.29
C PRO A 61 -19.18 2.45 13.09
N LEU A 62 -19.22 1.12 13.06
CA LEU A 62 -20.48 0.37 12.95
C LEU A 62 -21.48 0.79 14.05
N VAL A 63 -21.03 0.83 15.31
CA VAL A 63 -21.89 1.15 16.45
C VAL A 63 -22.21 2.64 16.51
N ALA A 64 -21.24 3.52 16.21
CA ALA A 64 -21.48 4.96 16.13
C ALA A 64 -22.58 5.34 15.13
N GLY A 65 -22.71 4.58 14.03
CA GLY A 65 -23.78 4.74 13.05
C GLY A 65 -25.08 4.00 13.37
N GLY A 66 -25.27 3.52 14.60
CA GLY A 66 -26.48 2.83 15.06
C GLY A 66 -26.53 1.33 14.76
N GLY A 67 -25.43 0.72 14.34
CA GLY A 67 -25.30 -0.73 14.24
C GLY A 67 -25.16 -1.42 15.60
N ALA A 68 -25.40 -2.73 15.65
CA ALA A 68 -25.28 -3.51 16.87
C ALA A 68 -23.94 -4.28 16.92
N PHE A 69 -23.35 -4.34 18.12
CA PHE A 69 -22.21 -5.21 18.41
C PHE A 69 -22.44 -5.92 19.75
N PRO A 70 -22.73 -7.24 19.77
CA PRO A 70 -23.16 -7.93 20.98
C PRO A 70 -22.01 -8.27 21.95
N HIS A 71 -20.75 -8.07 21.57
CA HIS A 71 -19.59 -8.51 22.35
C HIS A 71 -18.89 -7.40 23.15
N TRP A 72 -19.60 -6.31 23.47
CA TRP A 72 -19.01 -5.22 24.27
C TRP A 72 -18.58 -5.66 25.67
N ASP A 73 -19.26 -6.62 26.30
CA ASP A 73 -18.84 -7.19 27.60
C ASP A 73 -17.44 -7.81 27.52
N LEU A 74 -17.14 -8.51 26.42
CA LEU A 74 -15.82 -9.10 26.18
C LEU A 74 -14.74 -8.01 26.08
N TYR A 75 -15.03 -6.94 25.33
CA TYR A 75 -14.10 -5.83 25.16
C TYR A 75 -13.86 -5.03 26.45
N ARG A 76 -14.91 -4.78 27.25
CA ARG A 76 -14.78 -4.10 28.55
C ARG A 76 -13.91 -4.90 29.51
N ARG A 77 -14.19 -6.21 29.66
CA ARG A 77 -13.35 -7.11 30.48
C ARG A 77 -11.91 -7.15 29.98
N GLY A 78 -11.72 -7.31 28.66
CA GLY A 78 -10.39 -7.36 28.06
C GLY A 78 -9.60 -6.07 28.24
N LEU A 79 -10.25 -4.90 28.14
CA LEU A 79 -9.61 -3.61 28.38
C LEU A 79 -9.20 -3.42 29.84
N ALA A 80 -10.08 -3.75 30.79
CA ALA A 80 -9.78 -3.69 32.22
C ALA A 80 -8.63 -4.64 32.60
N ASN A 81 -8.68 -5.89 32.12
CA ASN A 81 -7.68 -6.91 32.40
C ASN A 81 -6.34 -6.63 31.70
N GLY A 82 -6.38 -6.18 30.46
CA GLY A 82 -5.20 -5.88 29.66
C GLY A 82 -4.40 -4.67 30.16
N THR A 83 -5.06 -3.71 30.80
CA THR A 83 -4.39 -2.54 31.39
C THR A 83 -3.98 -2.74 32.85
N ASN A 84 -4.44 -3.82 33.51
CA ASN A 84 -4.17 -4.09 34.92
C ASN A 84 -2.85 -4.88 35.12
N PRO A 85 -1.80 -4.30 35.72
CA PRO A 85 -0.51 -4.97 35.91
C PRO A 85 -0.55 -6.18 36.87
N ALA A 86 -1.60 -6.31 37.68
CA ALA A 86 -1.77 -7.46 38.57
C ALA A 86 -2.50 -8.65 37.90
N HIS A 87 -3.07 -8.45 36.71
CA HIS A 87 -3.81 -9.49 36.00
C HIS A 87 -2.87 -10.36 35.14
N PRO A 88 -3.05 -11.69 35.06
CA PRO A 88 -2.20 -12.56 34.23
C PRO A 88 -2.17 -12.20 32.74
N GLU A 89 -3.22 -11.53 32.27
CA GLU A 89 -3.34 -11.09 30.87
C GLU A 89 -2.87 -9.65 30.62
N TYR A 90 -2.27 -8.99 31.62
CA TYR A 90 -1.70 -7.64 31.49
C TYR A 90 -0.88 -7.49 30.23
N TRP A 91 -1.16 -6.47 29.43
CA TRP A 91 -0.49 -6.26 28.15
C TRP A 91 1.01 -6.06 28.28
N GLY A 92 1.51 -5.65 29.44
CA GLY A 92 2.93 -5.42 29.69
C GLY A 92 3.25 -3.93 29.75
N ASP A 93 4.42 -3.62 30.28
CA ASP A 93 4.85 -2.24 30.47
C ASP A 93 5.11 -1.54 29.13
N LEU A 94 4.80 -0.25 29.11
CA LEU A 94 5.02 0.61 27.97
C LEU A 94 6.43 1.18 27.97
N ALA A 95 7.03 1.23 26.79
CA ALA A 95 8.35 1.82 26.54
C ALA A 95 8.30 2.70 25.29
N ASP A 96 9.32 3.53 25.09
CA ASP A 96 9.43 4.36 23.89
C ASP A 96 9.41 3.49 22.62
N ARG A 97 8.73 3.99 21.58
CA ARG A 97 8.70 3.37 20.25
C ARG A 97 8.24 1.91 20.27
N ASN A 98 7.29 1.60 21.15
CA ASN A 98 6.76 0.26 21.38
C ASN A 98 5.46 0.00 20.60
N GLN A 99 5.27 -1.23 20.10
CA GLN A 99 4.07 -1.63 19.35
C GLN A 99 2.76 -1.41 20.13
N ARG A 100 2.76 -1.52 21.47
CA ARG A 100 1.56 -1.26 22.28
C ARG A 100 1.05 0.16 22.09
N LEU A 101 1.93 1.13 21.89
CA LEU A 101 1.55 2.53 21.65
C LEU A 101 0.74 2.70 20.37
N VAL A 102 1.01 1.85 19.37
CA VAL A 102 0.26 1.81 18.11
C VAL A 102 -1.16 1.31 18.33
N GLU A 103 -1.30 0.20 19.05
CA GLU A 103 -2.61 -0.44 19.25
C GLU A 103 -3.53 0.39 20.16
N LEU A 104 -2.96 1.13 21.12
CA LEU A 104 -3.72 2.04 21.98
C LEU A 104 -4.40 3.19 21.22
N ALA A 105 -4.00 3.47 19.98
CA ALA A 105 -4.72 4.40 19.11
C ALA A 105 -6.16 3.95 18.83
N ALA A 106 -6.38 2.63 18.67
CA ALA A 106 -7.72 2.08 18.44
C ALA A 106 -8.60 2.20 19.70
N VAL A 107 -7.99 2.05 20.88
CA VAL A 107 -8.64 2.29 22.18
C VAL A 107 -9.01 3.78 22.31
N GLY A 108 -8.07 4.69 22.04
CA GLY A 108 -8.32 6.13 22.04
C GLY A 108 -9.45 6.53 21.10
N PHE A 109 -9.47 5.96 19.89
CA PHE A 109 -10.55 6.15 18.91
C PHE A 109 -11.91 5.63 19.44
N ALA A 110 -11.95 4.46 20.07
CA ALA A 110 -13.17 3.92 20.68
C ALA A 110 -13.71 4.82 21.81
N LEU A 111 -12.83 5.32 22.69
CA LEU A 111 -13.19 6.27 23.74
C LEU A 111 -13.71 7.59 23.17
N ALA A 112 -13.15 8.05 22.05
CA ALA A 112 -13.53 9.30 21.42
C ALA A 112 -14.92 9.23 20.76
N LEU A 113 -15.28 8.08 20.18
CA LEU A 113 -16.48 7.96 19.35
C LEU A 113 -17.67 7.29 20.05
N VAL A 114 -17.44 6.23 20.84
CA VAL A 114 -18.50 5.41 21.47
C VAL A 114 -18.24 5.15 22.97
N PRO A 115 -17.94 6.17 23.79
CA PRO A 115 -17.61 5.98 25.22
C PRO A 115 -18.71 5.26 26.00
N GLU A 116 -19.98 5.43 25.63
CA GLU A 116 -21.15 4.77 26.23
C GLU A 116 -21.10 3.24 26.15
N HIS A 117 -20.33 2.68 25.20
CA HIS A 117 -20.19 1.24 25.02
C HIS A 117 -18.92 0.68 25.67
N ILE A 118 -17.81 1.41 25.63
CA ILE A 118 -16.51 0.87 26.05
C ILE A 118 -16.01 1.43 27.40
N TRP A 119 -16.41 2.66 27.76
CA TRP A 119 -15.88 3.39 28.92
C TRP A 119 -16.89 3.58 30.04
N GLU A 120 -18.06 4.13 29.74
CA GLU A 120 -19.06 4.50 30.75
C GLU A 120 -19.50 3.32 31.63
N PRO A 121 -19.68 2.09 31.10
CA PRO A 121 -20.08 0.94 31.91
C PRO A 121 -18.97 0.35 32.78
N LEU A 122 -17.71 0.76 32.61
CA LEU A 122 -16.61 0.30 33.47
C LEU A 122 -16.77 0.79 34.91
N GLU A 123 -16.31 -0.01 35.87
CA GLU A 123 -16.23 0.42 37.26
C GLU A 123 -15.20 1.56 37.43
N ASP A 124 -15.35 2.36 38.50
CA ASP A 124 -14.43 3.46 38.78
C ASP A 124 -12.97 2.99 38.99
N SER A 125 -12.77 1.78 39.50
CA SER A 125 -11.48 1.11 39.65
C SER A 125 -10.84 0.79 38.29
N GLU A 126 -11.63 0.27 37.36
CA GLU A 126 -11.23 -0.07 36.00
C GLU A 126 -10.91 1.19 35.19
N LYS A 127 -11.79 2.21 35.26
CA LYS A 127 -11.56 3.52 34.64
C LYS A 127 -10.23 4.14 35.05
N LYS A 128 -9.89 4.08 36.35
CA LYS A 128 -8.61 4.56 36.87
C LYS A 128 -7.43 3.79 36.29
N THR A 129 -7.54 2.46 36.21
CA THR A 129 -6.50 1.58 35.65
C THR A 129 -6.26 1.88 34.17
N VAL A 130 -7.32 1.94 33.38
CA VAL A 130 -7.25 2.26 31.94
C VAL A 130 -6.70 3.65 31.70
N ALA A 131 -7.19 4.66 32.43
CA ALA A 131 -6.69 6.03 32.32
C ALA A 131 -5.20 6.12 32.65
N ALA A 132 -4.74 5.46 33.72
CA ALA A 132 -3.33 5.45 34.09
C ALA A 132 -2.44 4.85 32.99
N TYR A 133 -2.88 3.75 32.35
CA TYR A 133 -2.16 3.12 31.25
C TYR A 133 -2.04 4.04 30.03
N LEU A 134 -3.14 4.69 29.62
CA LEU A 134 -3.17 5.63 28.50
C LEU A 134 -2.38 6.93 28.80
N LEU A 135 -2.48 7.45 30.02
CA LEU A 135 -1.68 8.59 30.49
C LEU A 135 -0.18 8.25 30.50
N ARG A 136 0.20 7.01 30.81
CA ARG A 136 1.59 6.58 30.69
C ARG A 136 2.03 6.51 29.22
N ALA A 137 1.19 5.98 28.34
CA ALA A 137 1.47 5.86 26.91
C ALA A 137 1.81 7.20 26.27
N ARG A 138 1.01 8.24 26.55
CA ARG A 138 1.19 9.57 25.95
C ARG A 138 2.45 10.32 26.38
N GLU A 139 3.12 9.88 27.46
CA GLU A 139 4.37 10.47 27.92
C GLU A 139 5.61 9.89 27.22
N LEU A 140 5.46 8.79 26.50
CA LEU A 140 6.52 8.09 25.79
C LEU A 140 6.74 8.67 24.39
N GLU A 141 7.90 8.36 23.81
CA GLU A 141 8.24 8.75 22.44
C GLU A 141 7.59 7.82 21.41
N PHE A 142 7.03 8.41 20.36
CA PHE A 142 6.57 7.70 19.18
C PHE A 142 7.61 7.82 18.06
N ILE A 143 7.60 6.91 17.10
CA ILE A 143 8.48 7.01 15.93
C ILE A 143 8.16 8.30 15.16
N ASP A 144 9.19 8.92 14.60
CA ASP A 144 9.12 10.14 13.79
C ASP A 144 8.50 9.89 12.41
N ASN A 145 7.22 9.54 12.39
CA ASN A 145 6.40 9.24 11.22
C ASN A 145 4.90 9.32 11.59
N ASN A 146 4.01 8.64 10.85
CA ASN A 146 2.58 8.52 11.15
C ASN A 146 2.25 8.10 12.60
N TRP A 147 3.18 7.49 13.35
CA TRP A 147 2.97 7.11 14.74
C TRP A 147 2.61 8.28 15.64
N LYS A 148 2.96 9.52 15.25
CA LYS A 148 2.54 10.72 15.98
C LYS A 148 1.02 10.83 16.09
N PHE A 149 0.28 10.36 15.08
CA PHE A 149 -1.19 10.34 15.15
C PHE A 149 -1.73 9.33 16.16
N PHE A 150 -1.01 8.25 16.49
CA PHE A 150 -1.46 7.30 17.51
C PHE A 150 -1.57 7.97 18.88
N ARG A 151 -0.60 8.84 19.21
CA ARG A 151 -0.68 9.67 20.41
C ARG A 151 -1.85 10.64 20.37
N VAL A 152 -2.06 11.31 19.24
CA VAL A 152 -3.17 12.25 19.05
C VAL A 152 -4.52 11.54 19.27
N LEU A 153 -4.69 10.31 18.77
CA LEU A 153 -5.91 9.52 18.95
C LEU A 153 -6.13 9.09 20.40
N ILE A 154 -5.06 8.75 21.14
CA ILE A 154 -5.14 8.50 22.58
C ILE A 154 -5.63 9.77 23.30
N ASP A 155 -5.04 10.93 22.97
CA ASP A 155 -5.39 12.21 23.58
C ASP A 155 -6.85 12.62 23.29
N LEU A 156 -7.34 12.42 22.06
CA LEU A 156 -8.76 12.65 21.71
C LEU A 156 -9.70 11.79 22.55
N GLY A 157 -9.34 10.52 22.77
CA GLY A 157 -10.11 9.61 23.63
C GLY A 157 -10.15 10.07 25.08
N LEU A 158 -8.98 10.38 25.66
CA LEU A 158 -8.85 10.88 27.04
C LEU A 158 -9.65 12.17 27.25
N GLU A 159 -9.59 13.11 26.29
CA GLU A 159 -10.33 14.36 26.35
C GLU A 159 -11.85 14.11 26.31
N ARG A 160 -12.32 13.19 25.45
CA ARG A 160 -13.74 12.85 25.34
C ARG A 160 -14.32 12.30 26.64
N VAL A 161 -13.52 11.55 27.40
CA VAL A 161 -13.92 10.97 28.69
C VAL A 161 -13.52 11.82 29.90
N SER A 162 -13.12 13.07 29.68
CA SER A 162 -12.79 14.06 30.71
C SER A 162 -11.62 13.69 31.63
N VAL A 163 -10.65 12.93 31.12
CA VAL A 163 -9.37 12.70 31.81
C VAL A 163 -8.41 13.85 31.50
N ALA A 164 -7.95 14.55 32.53
CA ALA A 164 -7.08 15.72 32.36
C ALA A 164 -5.64 15.34 32.00
N PHE A 165 -5.06 16.06 31.03
CA PHE A 165 -3.65 15.97 30.65
C PHE A 165 -3.16 17.28 30.00
N ASP A 166 -1.86 17.41 29.78
CA ASP A 166 -1.25 18.57 29.13
C ASP A 166 -1.23 18.42 27.59
N HIS A 167 -1.86 19.36 26.88
CA HIS A 167 -1.96 19.37 25.42
C HIS A 167 -0.70 19.84 24.69
N ARG A 168 0.30 20.44 25.37
CA ARG A 168 1.48 21.03 24.71
C ARG A 168 2.21 20.06 23.79
N LYS A 169 2.49 18.86 24.30
CA LYS A 169 3.14 17.82 23.49
C LYS A 169 2.25 17.39 22.31
N THR A 170 0.92 17.38 22.46
CA THR A 170 -0.03 16.98 21.41
C THR A 170 0.05 17.94 20.23
N LEU A 171 0.08 19.25 20.53
CA LEU A 171 0.25 20.30 19.53
C LEU A 171 1.61 20.20 18.83
N ALA A 172 2.69 19.93 19.58
CA ALA A 172 4.01 19.73 18.98
C ALA A 172 4.04 18.56 17.99
N TYR A 173 3.43 17.42 18.34
CA TYR A 173 3.35 16.27 17.43
C TYR A 173 2.54 16.57 16.18
N LEU A 174 1.46 17.35 16.30
CA LEU A 174 0.68 17.80 15.16
C LEU A 174 1.49 18.75 14.26
N ASP A 175 2.24 19.70 14.83
CA ASP A 175 3.14 20.58 14.07
C ASP A 175 4.20 19.79 13.31
N GLU A 176 4.78 18.77 13.94
CA GLU A 176 5.77 17.92 13.28
C GLU A 176 5.16 17.03 12.19
N VAL A 177 3.90 16.59 12.34
CA VAL A 177 3.16 15.91 11.27
C VAL A 177 2.94 16.84 10.08
N GLU A 178 2.63 18.11 10.32
CA GLU A 178 2.48 19.10 9.26
C GLU A 178 3.79 19.39 8.52
N ALA A 179 4.93 19.26 9.21
CA ALA A 179 6.25 19.37 8.59
C ALA A 179 6.59 18.23 7.60
N PHE A 180 5.80 17.15 7.59
CA PHE A 180 5.93 16.08 6.60
C PHE A 180 5.25 16.39 5.25
N ASP A 181 4.65 17.56 5.08
CA ASP A 181 4.06 17.98 3.81
C ASP A 181 5.10 18.02 2.68
N LEU A 182 4.79 17.39 1.54
CA LEU A 182 5.58 17.44 0.30
C LEU A 182 4.99 18.42 -0.73
N GLY A 183 3.83 19.01 -0.43
CA GLY A 183 3.04 19.80 -1.37
C GLY A 183 2.03 18.95 -2.15
N GLU A 184 1.07 19.63 -2.78
CA GLU A 184 0.03 19.02 -3.64
C GLU A 184 -0.72 17.85 -2.99
N GLY A 185 -0.95 17.90 -1.67
CA GLY A 185 -1.69 16.84 -0.99
C GLY A 185 -0.82 15.69 -0.45
N TRP A 186 0.44 15.59 -0.89
CA TRP A 186 1.33 14.49 -0.56
C TRP A 186 2.07 14.72 0.75
N TYR A 187 2.36 13.63 1.45
CA TYR A 187 3.17 13.62 2.67
C TYR A 187 4.37 12.70 2.49
N ARG A 188 5.43 12.95 3.25
CA ARG A 188 6.39 11.91 3.61
C ARG A 188 5.94 11.20 4.89
N ASP A 189 6.34 9.96 5.08
CA ASP A 189 6.06 9.22 6.31
C ASP A 189 7.35 9.09 7.14
N GLY A 190 7.86 10.23 7.58
CA GLY A 190 9.15 10.41 8.24
C GLY A 190 10.29 10.82 7.30
N PRO A 191 11.55 10.85 7.78
CA PRO A 191 12.73 11.29 7.03
C PRO A 191 13.23 10.22 6.05
N VAL A 192 12.40 9.84 5.08
CA VAL A 192 12.65 8.71 4.18
C VAL A 192 12.27 9.02 2.74
N ARG A 193 13.07 8.55 1.78
CA ARG A 193 12.86 8.78 0.33
C ARG A 193 11.82 7.82 -0.26
N ARG A 194 10.59 7.88 0.27
CA ARG A 194 9.46 7.08 -0.20
C ARG A 194 8.10 7.70 0.13
N VAL A 195 7.13 7.45 -0.73
CA VAL A 195 5.70 7.73 -0.55
C VAL A 195 4.91 6.48 -0.90
N ASP A 196 4.09 5.98 0.02
CA ASP A 196 3.34 4.74 -0.16
C ASP A 196 1.91 4.86 0.40
N HIS A 197 1.18 3.75 0.48
CA HIS A 197 -0.21 3.73 0.97
C HIS A 197 -0.39 4.19 2.44
N TYR A 198 0.68 4.41 3.22
CA TYR A 198 0.57 5.12 4.51
C TYR A 198 0.07 6.55 4.36
N ILE A 199 0.23 7.18 3.19
CA ILE A 199 -0.31 8.51 2.95
C ILE A 199 -1.86 8.49 3.01
N PRO A 200 -2.57 7.71 2.18
CA PRO A 200 -4.03 7.62 2.27
C PRO A 200 -4.51 7.01 3.59
N PHE A 201 -4.00 5.83 4.02
CA PHE A 201 -4.60 5.09 5.13
C PHE A 201 -4.07 5.44 6.53
N ALA A 202 -3.06 6.31 6.63
CA ALA A 202 -2.54 6.80 7.91
C ALA A 202 -2.53 8.33 7.96
N MET A 203 -1.74 9.00 7.11
CA MET A 203 -1.58 10.46 7.19
C MET A 203 -2.91 11.20 6.99
N HIS A 204 -3.56 10.99 5.85
CA HIS A 204 -4.87 11.58 5.58
C HIS A 204 -5.96 10.99 6.45
N PHE A 205 -6.00 9.66 6.59
CA PHE A 205 -7.01 8.97 7.40
C PHE A 205 -7.08 9.52 8.84
N TYR A 206 -5.95 9.63 9.54
CA TYR A 206 -5.91 10.14 10.90
C TYR A 206 -6.07 11.67 10.96
N GLY A 207 -5.53 12.41 10.00
CA GLY A 207 -5.74 13.84 9.88
C GLY A 207 -7.22 14.21 9.73
N LEU A 208 -7.97 13.44 8.95
CA LEU A 208 -9.41 13.62 8.76
C LEU A 208 -10.22 13.20 10.00
N ILE A 209 -9.84 12.13 10.70
CA ILE A 209 -10.43 11.81 12.02
C ILE A 209 -10.21 12.95 13.00
N TYR A 210 -8.98 13.47 13.10
CA TYR A 210 -8.67 14.63 13.94
C TYR A 210 -9.52 15.85 13.55
N ALA A 211 -9.66 16.12 12.25
CA ALA A 211 -10.45 17.23 11.75
C ALA A 211 -11.93 17.17 12.17
N VAL A 212 -12.47 15.98 12.41
CA VAL A 212 -13.86 15.78 12.88
C VAL A 212 -13.95 15.81 14.40
N LEU A 213 -13.06 15.12 15.11
CA LEU A 213 -13.21 14.84 16.54
C LEU A 213 -12.58 15.89 17.46
N ALA A 214 -11.56 16.62 16.99
CA ALA A 214 -10.85 17.58 17.83
C ALA A 214 -11.70 18.82 18.14
N LYS A 215 -11.65 19.26 19.41
CA LYS A 215 -12.22 20.53 19.86
C LYS A 215 -11.19 21.66 19.67
N GLY A 216 -11.58 22.72 18.96
CA GLY A 216 -10.68 23.84 18.64
C GLY A 216 -9.72 23.51 17.49
N ASP A 217 -8.62 24.29 17.37
CA ASP A 217 -7.61 24.15 16.31
C ASP A 217 -8.16 24.20 14.87
N GLU A 218 -9.15 25.07 14.64
CA GLU A 218 -9.89 25.13 13.38
C GLU A 218 -8.99 25.37 12.16
N ALA A 219 -7.92 26.16 12.32
CA ALA A 219 -6.99 26.43 11.23
C ALA A 219 -6.28 25.14 10.74
N ARG A 220 -5.83 24.26 11.64
CA ARG A 220 -5.20 22.99 11.26
C ARG A 220 -6.22 22.00 10.70
N LYS A 221 -7.42 21.96 11.28
CA LYS A 221 -8.52 21.11 10.79
C LYS A 221 -8.90 21.46 9.36
N VAL A 222 -8.92 22.74 9.00
CA VAL A 222 -9.12 23.19 7.61
C VAL A 222 -7.96 22.73 6.72
N ARG A 223 -6.70 22.96 7.12
CA ARG A 223 -5.53 22.51 6.34
C ARG A 223 -5.50 21.01 6.07
N PHE A 224 -5.91 20.17 7.02
CA PHE A 224 -6.02 18.73 6.79
C PHE A 224 -7.10 18.36 5.78
N ARG A 225 -8.25 19.04 5.78
CA ARG A 225 -9.30 18.85 4.77
C ARG A 225 -8.84 19.31 3.39
N ASP A 226 -8.27 20.51 3.29
CA ASP A 226 -7.80 21.08 2.02
C ASP A 226 -6.74 20.18 1.37
N ARG A 227 -5.81 19.66 2.19
CA ARG A 227 -4.76 18.75 1.69
C ARG A 227 -5.36 17.42 1.19
N ALA A 228 -6.34 16.88 1.89
CA ALA A 228 -7.05 15.67 1.47
C ALA A 228 -7.85 15.89 0.16
N GLU A 229 -8.46 17.07 0.01
CA GLU A 229 -9.17 17.46 -1.22
C GLU A 229 -8.24 17.45 -2.44
N ILE A 230 -7.06 18.05 -2.31
CA ILE A 230 -6.06 18.08 -3.38
C ILE A 230 -5.57 16.65 -3.69
N PHE A 231 -5.21 15.90 -2.65
CA PHE A 231 -4.66 14.54 -2.78
C PHE A 231 -5.62 13.55 -3.46
N ALA A 232 -6.94 13.71 -3.26
CA ALA A 232 -7.95 12.82 -3.85
C ALA A 232 -7.86 12.76 -5.38
N ARG A 233 -7.46 13.87 -6.02
CA ARG A 233 -7.32 13.97 -7.48
C ARG A 233 -6.17 13.12 -8.02
N ASP A 234 -5.15 12.89 -7.20
CA ASP A 234 -3.96 12.11 -7.54
C ASP A 234 -4.14 10.64 -7.19
N ILE A 235 -4.52 10.34 -5.94
CA ILE A 235 -4.58 8.96 -5.45
C ILE A 235 -5.63 8.11 -6.18
N ARG A 236 -6.64 8.72 -6.83
CA ARG A 236 -7.59 8.00 -7.69
C ARG A 236 -6.91 7.23 -8.83
N HIS A 237 -5.70 7.66 -9.23
CA HIS A 237 -4.89 7.00 -10.26
C HIS A 237 -4.09 5.81 -9.71
N TRP A 238 -4.23 5.46 -8.43
CA TRP A 238 -3.74 4.20 -7.85
C TRP A 238 -4.84 3.14 -7.75
N PHE A 239 -6.04 3.40 -8.28
CA PHE A 239 -7.15 2.45 -8.29
C PHE A 239 -7.55 2.10 -9.72
N GLY A 240 -7.67 0.80 -9.99
CA GLY A 240 -8.16 0.26 -11.25
C GLY A 240 -9.69 0.34 -11.38
N PRO A 241 -10.22 0.16 -12.60
CA PRO A 241 -11.64 0.30 -12.87
C PRO A 241 -12.49 -0.78 -12.19
N ASP A 242 -11.90 -1.92 -11.84
CA ASP A 242 -12.52 -3.01 -11.09
C ASP A 242 -12.42 -2.84 -9.55
N GLY A 243 -11.70 -1.83 -9.08
CA GLY A 243 -11.46 -1.56 -7.66
C GLY A 243 -10.11 -2.05 -7.13
N ALA A 244 -9.29 -2.73 -7.93
CA ALA A 244 -7.94 -3.12 -7.51
C ALA A 244 -7.10 -1.89 -7.13
N ALA A 245 -6.38 -1.92 -6.00
CA ALA A 245 -5.40 -0.88 -5.69
C ALA A 245 -4.02 -1.26 -6.25
N LEU A 246 -3.20 -0.25 -6.52
CA LEU A 246 -1.82 -0.42 -6.94
C LEU A 246 -1.05 -1.18 -5.86
N ALA A 247 -0.56 -2.38 -6.17
CA ALA A 247 0.34 -3.10 -5.28
C ALA A 247 1.68 -2.36 -5.27
N PHE A 248 1.92 -1.56 -4.22
CA PHE A 248 3.10 -0.69 -4.12
C PHE A 248 3.46 -0.38 -2.66
N GLY A 249 4.76 -0.43 -2.36
CA GLY A 249 5.28 -0.09 -1.03
C GLY A 249 5.03 -1.15 0.05
N ARG A 250 5.19 -0.74 1.31
CA ARG A 250 5.12 -1.62 2.49
C ARG A 250 3.70 -1.83 3.00
N SER A 251 3.55 -2.78 3.92
CA SER A 251 2.33 -3.06 4.69
C SER A 251 1.10 -3.36 3.83
N GLN A 252 1.30 -3.94 2.65
CA GLN A 252 0.19 -4.29 1.76
C GLN A 252 -0.72 -5.38 2.34
N THR A 253 -0.26 -6.08 3.39
CA THR A 253 -1.08 -7.00 4.21
C THR A 253 -2.31 -6.34 4.85
N TYR A 254 -2.39 -5.01 4.84
CA TYR A 254 -3.57 -4.27 5.32
C TYR A 254 -4.69 -4.19 4.26
N ARG A 255 -4.42 -4.63 3.02
CA ARG A 255 -5.43 -4.89 1.98
C ARG A 255 -6.35 -3.71 1.71
N PHE A 256 -7.64 -3.85 2.05
CA PHE A 256 -8.65 -2.84 1.80
C PHE A 256 -8.52 -1.59 2.67
N ALA A 257 -7.54 -1.53 3.60
CA ALA A 257 -7.17 -0.28 4.26
C ALA A 257 -6.79 0.83 3.26
N ALA A 258 -6.21 0.47 2.10
CA ALA A 258 -5.86 1.44 1.05
C ALA A 258 -7.08 2.26 0.58
N GLY A 259 -8.26 1.65 0.50
CA GLY A 259 -9.51 2.33 0.18
C GLY A 259 -10.14 3.11 1.36
N GLY A 260 -9.58 3.02 2.57
CA GLY A 260 -10.10 3.69 3.77
C GLY A 260 -10.06 5.23 3.66
N PHE A 261 -9.17 5.78 2.82
CA PHE A 261 -9.14 7.21 2.51
C PHE A 261 -10.45 7.73 1.91
N TRP A 262 -11.05 7.01 0.96
CA TRP A 262 -12.34 7.36 0.36
C TRP A 262 -13.43 7.44 1.43
N GLY A 263 -13.37 6.52 2.40
CA GLY A 263 -14.27 6.54 3.54
C GLY A 263 -13.99 7.69 4.52
N ALA A 264 -12.73 8.03 4.75
CA ALA A 264 -12.35 9.15 5.61
C ALA A 264 -12.79 10.51 5.03
N LEU A 265 -12.78 10.68 3.71
CA LEU A 265 -13.36 11.85 3.04
C LEU A 265 -14.85 12.01 3.39
N ALA A 266 -15.63 10.92 3.28
CA ALA A 266 -17.04 10.91 3.67
C ALA A 266 -17.22 11.22 5.16
N PHE A 267 -16.43 10.60 6.03
CA PHE A 267 -16.48 10.84 7.48
C PHE A 267 -16.22 12.31 7.85
N ALA A 268 -15.30 12.96 7.14
CA ALA A 268 -14.95 14.36 7.36
C ALA A 268 -15.82 15.36 6.59
N GLY A 269 -16.80 14.90 5.81
CA GLY A 269 -17.67 15.75 4.98
C GLY A 269 -16.92 16.45 3.84
N VAL A 270 -15.85 15.86 3.32
CA VAL A 270 -15.01 16.43 2.25
C VAL A 270 -15.38 15.78 0.91
N GLU A 271 -16.19 16.46 0.11
CA GLU A 271 -16.53 16.05 -1.26
C GLU A 271 -15.39 16.41 -2.23
N ALA A 272 -14.24 15.76 -2.07
CA ALA A 272 -13.05 16.04 -2.88
C ALA A 272 -13.19 15.71 -4.38
N LEU A 273 -14.13 14.80 -4.67
CA LEU A 273 -14.65 14.40 -5.96
C LEU A 273 -16.17 14.24 -5.78
N PRO A 274 -16.99 14.21 -6.85
CA PRO A 274 -18.42 13.94 -6.72
C PRO A 274 -18.67 12.70 -5.86
N TRP A 275 -19.64 12.75 -4.94
CA TRP A 275 -19.91 11.62 -4.02
C TRP A 275 -20.09 10.28 -4.74
N ALA A 276 -20.68 10.30 -5.94
CA ALA A 276 -20.84 9.14 -6.81
C ALA A 276 -19.50 8.48 -7.19
N GLU A 277 -18.47 9.28 -7.48
CA GLU A 277 -17.11 8.80 -7.79
C GLU A 277 -16.43 8.27 -6.52
N ILE A 278 -16.49 9.00 -5.40
CA ILE A 278 -15.92 8.55 -4.11
C ILE A 278 -16.53 7.20 -3.71
N LYS A 279 -17.87 7.08 -3.79
CA LYS A 279 -18.59 5.83 -3.54
C LYS A 279 -18.18 4.73 -4.51
N GLY A 280 -17.94 5.05 -5.78
CA GLY A 280 -17.46 4.10 -6.77
C GLY A 280 -16.08 3.53 -6.45
N TYR A 281 -15.10 4.38 -6.15
CA TYR A 281 -13.77 3.90 -5.74
C TYR A 281 -13.85 3.05 -4.47
N TYR A 282 -14.62 3.48 -3.48
CA TYR A 282 -14.81 2.76 -2.23
C TYR A 282 -15.47 1.38 -2.43
N MET A 283 -16.63 1.33 -3.07
CA MET A 283 -17.45 0.12 -3.16
C MET A 283 -16.88 -0.93 -4.12
N ARG A 284 -16.24 -0.54 -5.23
CA ARG A 284 -15.53 -1.49 -6.09
C ARG A 284 -14.34 -2.11 -5.36
N HIS A 285 -13.62 -1.33 -4.58
CA HIS A 285 -12.42 -1.80 -3.88
C HIS A 285 -12.70 -2.94 -2.92
N ILE A 286 -13.73 -2.82 -2.08
CA ILE A 286 -14.08 -3.90 -1.15
C ILE A 286 -14.63 -5.13 -1.86
N ARG A 287 -15.36 -4.96 -2.97
CA ARG A 287 -15.82 -6.09 -3.79
C ARG A 287 -14.65 -6.83 -4.45
N TRP A 288 -13.66 -6.10 -4.95
CA TRP A 288 -12.43 -6.69 -5.50
C TRP A 288 -11.71 -7.54 -4.43
N TRP A 289 -11.53 -7.01 -3.23
CA TRP A 289 -10.92 -7.75 -2.12
C TRP A 289 -11.74 -8.96 -1.67
N SER A 290 -13.08 -8.88 -1.72
CA SER A 290 -13.95 -10.00 -1.34
C SER A 290 -13.87 -11.20 -2.28
N ALA A 291 -13.40 -11.00 -3.51
CA ALA A 291 -13.16 -12.05 -4.49
C ALA A 291 -11.82 -12.77 -4.29
N MET A 292 -10.93 -12.22 -3.46
CA MET A 292 -9.60 -12.76 -3.21
C MET A 292 -9.59 -13.73 -2.01
N PRO A 293 -8.78 -14.81 -2.04
CA PRO A 293 -8.67 -15.77 -0.93
C PRO A 293 -7.80 -15.23 0.22
N ILE A 294 -8.27 -14.16 0.88
CA ILE A 294 -7.49 -13.40 1.88
C ILE A 294 -7.58 -13.90 3.33
N ALA A 295 -8.41 -14.91 3.58
CA ALA A 295 -8.58 -15.50 4.90
C ALA A 295 -8.00 -16.92 4.95
N ASP A 296 -7.55 -17.32 6.13
CA ASP A 296 -7.24 -18.72 6.43
C ASP A 296 -8.53 -19.56 6.53
N ARG A 297 -8.36 -20.88 6.65
CA ARG A 297 -9.46 -21.87 6.66
C ARG A 297 -10.51 -21.65 7.77
N ASP A 298 -10.16 -20.93 8.81
CA ASP A 298 -11.01 -20.58 9.96
C ASP A 298 -11.71 -19.21 9.80
N GLY A 299 -11.46 -18.50 8.69
CA GLY A 299 -12.02 -17.19 8.41
C GLY A 299 -11.19 -16.01 8.93
N VAL A 300 -10.07 -16.25 9.63
CA VAL A 300 -9.18 -15.18 10.10
C VAL A 300 -8.40 -14.61 8.92
N LEU A 301 -8.26 -13.28 8.85
CA LEU A 301 -7.43 -12.64 7.82
C LEU A 301 -5.96 -13.08 7.96
N SER A 302 -5.37 -13.58 6.87
CA SER A 302 -4.01 -14.10 6.86
C SER A 302 -2.97 -13.01 6.59
N VAL A 303 -1.69 -13.23 6.91
CA VAL A 303 -0.60 -12.36 6.42
C VAL A 303 -0.34 -12.65 4.94
N GLY A 304 -0.34 -11.62 4.10
CA GLY A 304 -0.12 -11.76 2.65
C GLY A 304 -0.62 -10.55 1.87
N TYR A 305 -1.05 -10.74 0.63
CA TYR A 305 -1.74 -9.70 -0.15
C TYR A 305 -3.06 -10.26 -0.68
N GLY A 306 -3.10 -10.73 -1.94
CA GLY A 306 -4.28 -11.39 -2.53
C GLY A 306 -4.55 -12.79 -1.99
N TYR A 307 -3.56 -13.40 -1.36
CA TYR A 307 -3.65 -14.71 -0.69
C TYR A 307 -2.61 -14.79 0.44
N PRO A 308 -2.63 -15.81 1.32
CA PRO A 308 -1.59 -16.00 2.34
C PRO A 308 -0.20 -16.11 1.70
N ASN A 309 0.68 -15.16 1.98
CA ASN A 309 2.01 -15.10 1.37
C ASN A 309 3.03 -14.38 2.26
N LEU A 310 3.94 -15.14 2.89
CA LEU A 310 4.94 -14.58 3.78
C LEU A 310 6.08 -13.85 3.05
N PHE A 311 6.30 -14.07 1.74
CA PHE A 311 7.30 -13.29 0.98
C PHE A 311 6.95 -11.81 0.92
N MET A 312 5.68 -11.46 1.10
CA MET A 312 5.23 -10.08 1.15
C MET A 312 5.30 -9.46 2.56
N SER A 313 5.51 -10.26 3.60
CA SER A 313 5.46 -9.79 4.99
C SER A 313 6.58 -8.79 5.32
N GLU A 314 6.32 -7.92 6.30
CA GLU A 314 7.36 -7.16 6.98
C GLU A 314 7.68 -7.75 8.34
N SER A 315 8.86 -7.42 8.88
CA SER A 315 9.33 -7.91 10.19
C SER A 315 8.42 -7.52 11.35
N TYR A 316 7.58 -6.50 11.19
CA TYR A 316 6.59 -6.06 12.17
C TYR A 316 5.18 -6.62 11.92
N ASN A 317 4.97 -7.48 10.91
CA ASN A 317 3.67 -8.10 10.70
C ASN A 317 3.51 -9.30 11.64
N SER A 318 2.50 -9.24 12.50
CA SER A 318 2.02 -10.39 13.27
C SER A 318 0.75 -10.98 12.64
N PRO A 319 0.27 -12.16 13.09
CA PRO A 319 -1.04 -12.68 12.68
C PRO A 319 -2.23 -11.73 12.92
N GLY A 320 -2.14 -10.82 13.90
CA GLY A 320 -3.15 -9.76 14.11
C GLY A 320 -3.04 -8.62 13.11
N SER A 321 -1.95 -8.56 12.33
CA SER A 321 -1.66 -7.39 11.54
C SER A 321 -2.61 -7.05 10.40
N PRO A 322 -3.14 -8.04 9.67
CA PRO A 322 -4.10 -7.81 8.60
C PRO A 322 -5.38 -7.07 9.02
N TYR A 323 -5.73 -7.06 10.30
CA TYR A 323 -6.95 -6.40 10.80
C TYR A 323 -6.90 -4.87 10.73
N TRP A 324 -5.76 -4.26 10.37
CA TRP A 324 -5.75 -2.86 9.93
C TRP A 324 -6.68 -2.59 8.74
N ALA A 325 -7.03 -3.62 7.97
CA ALA A 325 -8.02 -3.54 6.90
C ALA A 325 -9.35 -2.93 7.39
N LEU A 326 -9.71 -3.12 8.66
CA LEU A 326 -10.97 -2.64 9.22
C LEU A 326 -11.09 -1.11 9.28
N LYS A 327 -10.00 -0.35 9.09
CA LYS A 327 -10.06 1.11 8.85
C LYS A 327 -11.02 1.49 7.73
N PHE A 328 -11.18 0.63 6.74
CA PHE A 328 -12.06 0.84 5.60
C PHE A 328 -13.51 1.12 6.00
N PHE A 329 -13.98 0.60 7.14
CA PHE A 329 -15.37 0.71 7.57
C PHE A 329 -15.72 2.03 8.29
N LEU A 330 -14.79 3.01 8.35
CA LEU A 330 -15.02 4.32 8.97
C LEU A 330 -16.34 5.02 8.55
N PRO A 331 -16.79 4.99 7.28
CA PRO A 331 -18.07 5.58 6.87
C PRO A 331 -19.31 5.00 7.53
N LEU A 332 -19.23 3.82 8.15
CA LEU A 332 -20.38 3.24 8.85
C LEU A 332 -20.84 4.12 10.02
N ALA A 333 -19.97 4.99 10.55
CA ALA A 333 -20.31 5.98 11.56
C ALA A 333 -21.35 7.02 11.08
N LEU A 334 -21.54 7.14 9.77
CA LEU A 334 -22.49 8.07 9.17
C LEU A 334 -23.90 7.47 9.10
N ALA A 335 -24.89 8.35 9.25
CA ALA A 335 -26.31 8.02 9.06
C ALA A 335 -26.59 7.60 7.61
N GLY A 336 -27.59 6.74 7.40
CA GLY A 336 -27.89 6.15 6.10
C GLY A 336 -28.34 7.15 5.02
N ASP A 337 -28.76 8.35 5.41
CA ASP A 337 -29.16 9.46 4.55
C ASP A 337 -28.01 10.44 4.20
N HIS A 338 -26.80 10.20 4.72
CA HIS A 338 -25.63 11.01 4.37
C HIS A 338 -25.40 11.02 2.83
N PRO A 339 -25.02 12.15 2.20
CA PRO A 339 -24.86 12.25 0.74
C PRO A 339 -23.99 11.16 0.11
N PHE A 340 -22.90 10.77 0.77
CA PHE A 340 -22.08 9.63 0.36
C PHE A 340 -22.87 8.32 0.21
N TRP A 341 -23.76 8.01 1.15
CA TRP A 341 -24.59 6.79 1.08
C TRP A 341 -25.73 6.93 0.09
N ALA A 342 -26.34 8.12 -0.01
CA ALA A 342 -27.43 8.41 -0.93
C ALA A 342 -26.99 8.46 -2.41
N ALA A 343 -25.72 8.76 -2.70
CA ALA A 343 -25.20 8.81 -4.06
C ALA A 343 -25.29 7.46 -4.78
N GLU A 344 -25.57 7.49 -6.07
CA GLU A 344 -25.43 6.31 -6.93
C GLU A 344 -23.94 6.07 -7.23
N GLU A 345 -23.50 4.81 -7.22
CA GLU A 345 -22.10 4.48 -7.52
C GLU A 345 -21.79 4.79 -9.00
N ALA A 346 -20.81 5.67 -9.25
CA ALA A 346 -20.32 5.96 -10.60
C ALA A 346 -19.14 5.07 -11.00
N PRO A 347 -18.96 4.75 -12.30
CA PRO A 347 -17.74 4.11 -12.81
C PRO A 347 -16.52 5.02 -12.63
N GLN A 348 -15.32 4.45 -12.83
CA GLN A 348 -14.11 5.27 -12.89
C GLN A 348 -14.17 6.20 -14.12
N PRO A 349 -13.80 7.49 -14.00
CA PRO A 349 -13.66 8.39 -15.14
C PRO A 349 -12.58 7.91 -16.12
N GLU A 350 -12.69 8.31 -17.39
CA GLU A 350 -11.68 7.99 -18.41
C GLU A 350 -10.54 9.02 -18.41
N PHE A 351 -9.31 8.52 -18.59
CA PHE A 351 -8.09 9.35 -18.66
C PHE A 351 -7.26 8.93 -19.88
N PRO A 352 -7.43 9.59 -21.04
CA PRO A 352 -6.75 9.19 -22.27
C PRO A 352 -5.25 9.52 -22.26
N GLU A 353 -4.87 10.58 -21.55
CA GLU A 353 -3.47 11.06 -21.47
C GLU A 353 -2.79 10.56 -20.19
N PRO A 354 -1.46 10.38 -20.20
CA PRO A 354 -0.68 10.11 -19.00
C PRO A 354 -0.86 11.19 -17.92
N VAL A 355 -0.93 10.78 -16.66
CA VAL A 355 -1.10 11.68 -15.51
C VAL A 355 0.17 11.65 -14.65
N ALA A 356 0.88 12.77 -14.61
CA ALA A 356 2.07 12.94 -13.79
C ALA A 356 1.71 13.24 -12.32
N LEU A 357 2.08 12.33 -11.43
CA LEU A 357 1.98 12.46 -9.97
C LEU A 357 3.33 12.95 -9.44
N LYS A 358 3.63 14.23 -9.71
CA LYS A 358 4.99 14.78 -9.58
C LYS A 358 5.61 14.58 -8.20
N PRO A 359 4.92 14.87 -7.07
CA PRO A 359 5.51 14.69 -5.75
C PRO A 359 5.97 13.26 -5.49
N ALA A 360 5.23 12.27 -6.03
CA ALA A 360 5.54 10.86 -5.90
C ALA A 360 6.58 10.34 -6.90
N GLY A 361 6.95 11.11 -7.93
CA GLY A 361 7.82 10.62 -9.00
C GLY A 361 7.19 9.49 -9.80
N MET A 362 5.87 9.58 -10.03
CA MET A 362 5.10 8.57 -10.73
C MET A 362 4.33 9.16 -11.91
N VAL A 363 4.06 8.32 -12.90
CA VAL A 363 3.24 8.67 -14.07
C VAL A 363 2.26 7.54 -14.34
N ALA A 364 0.96 7.84 -14.27
CA ALA A 364 -0.11 6.86 -14.45
C ALA A 364 -0.65 6.87 -15.88
N MET A 365 -0.83 5.69 -16.46
CA MET A 365 -1.50 5.45 -17.73
C MET A 365 -2.71 4.55 -17.51
N HIS A 366 -3.85 4.93 -18.07
CA HIS A 366 -5.07 4.13 -17.99
C HIS A 366 -5.15 3.24 -19.22
N THR A 367 -5.11 1.93 -19.01
CA THR A 367 -5.27 0.92 -20.06
C THR A 367 -6.52 0.09 -19.78
N PRO A 368 -7.09 -0.63 -20.78
CA PRO A 368 -8.31 -1.40 -20.55
C PRO A 368 -8.22 -2.34 -19.34
N GLY A 369 -9.07 -2.10 -18.34
CA GLY A 369 -9.13 -2.90 -17.12
C GLY A 369 -7.98 -2.69 -16.13
N ASN A 370 -7.13 -1.66 -16.32
CA ASN A 370 -5.90 -1.51 -15.56
C ASN A 370 -5.43 -0.06 -15.44
N VAL A 371 -4.69 0.26 -14.39
CA VAL A 371 -3.85 1.45 -14.34
C VAL A 371 -2.40 1.01 -14.20
N VAL A 372 -1.57 1.43 -15.16
CA VAL A 372 -0.12 1.19 -15.19
C VAL A 372 0.57 2.44 -14.65
N VAL A 373 1.45 2.28 -13.66
CA VAL A 373 2.13 3.41 -13.02
C VAL A 373 3.64 3.25 -13.17
N LEU A 374 4.26 4.12 -13.96
CA LEU A 374 5.71 4.24 -14.05
C LEU A 374 6.23 4.92 -12.78
N SER A 375 7.38 4.46 -12.26
CA SER A 375 7.89 4.91 -10.95
C SER A 375 9.40 5.18 -10.93
N SER A 376 9.77 6.31 -10.34
CA SER A 376 11.14 6.74 -10.07
C SER A 376 11.21 7.58 -8.78
N GLY A 377 12.36 7.64 -8.14
CA GLY A 377 12.57 8.45 -6.92
C GLY A 377 12.17 7.79 -5.60
N GLN A 378 11.73 6.53 -5.64
CA GLN A 378 11.34 5.74 -4.48
C GLN A 378 12.47 4.76 -4.11
N GLN A 379 12.78 4.61 -2.81
CA GLN A 379 13.75 3.60 -2.36
C GLN A 379 13.53 3.16 -0.90
N HIS A 380 13.88 1.92 -0.61
CA HIS A 380 13.99 1.37 0.74
C HIS A 380 15.00 0.21 0.74
N ASP A 381 15.86 0.10 1.75
CA ASP A 381 16.99 -0.85 1.77
C ASP A 381 16.91 -1.92 2.88
N LYS A 382 16.01 -1.77 3.86
CA LYS A 382 15.96 -2.64 5.06
C LYS A 382 14.76 -3.59 5.18
N MET A 383 13.88 -3.69 4.18
CA MET A 383 12.68 -4.54 4.25
C MET A 383 12.80 -5.77 3.32
N LEU A 384 12.12 -6.85 3.68
CA LEU A 384 11.97 -7.99 2.78
C LEU A 384 11.25 -7.53 1.51
N GLY A 385 11.86 -7.83 0.35
CA GLY A 385 11.33 -7.43 -0.95
C GLY A 385 11.34 -5.92 -1.19
N ALA A 386 12.20 -5.16 -0.52
CA ALA A 386 12.17 -3.70 -0.60
C ALA A 386 12.42 -3.17 -2.03
N ASN A 387 13.29 -3.83 -2.78
CA ASN A 387 13.61 -3.46 -4.15
C ASN A 387 12.37 -3.62 -5.06
N GLU A 388 11.59 -4.66 -4.86
CA GLU A 388 10.38 -4.94 -5.62
C GLU A 388 9.23 -4.02 -5.18
N LYS A 389 9.17 -3.69 -3.88
CA LYS A 389 8.15 -2.79 -3.31
C LYS A 389 8.32 -1.32 -3.74
N TYR A 390 9.54 -0.86 -4.01
CA TYR A 390 9.82 0.56 -4.28
C TYR A 390 10.60 0.86 -5.56
N SER A 391 11.43 -0.07 -6.04
CA SER A 391 12.45 0.25 -7.04
C SER A 391 12.15 -0.29 -8.44
N LYS A 392 10.98 -0.90 -8.67
CA LYS A 392 10.55 -1.28 -10.03
C LYS A 392 10.29 -0.05 -10.89
N PHE A 393 10.47 -0.21 -12.19
CA PHE A 393 10.21 0.84 -13.18
C PHE A 393 8.72 1.04 -13.42
N VAL A 394 7.91 0.01 -13.18
CA VAL A 394 6.48 0.03 -13.41
C VAL A 394 5.73 -0.85 -12.42
N TYR A 395 4.54 -0.40 -12.05
CA TYR A 395 3.57 -1.09 -11.20
C TYR A 395 2.21 -1.13 -11.92
N SER A 396 1.31 -1.99 -11.47
CA SER A 396 0.01 -2.21 -12.12
C SER A 396 -1.06 -2.55 -11.09
N THR A 397 -2.28 -2.04 -11.29
CA THR A 397 -3.43 -2.41 -10.44
C THR A 397 -3.92 -3.82 -10.74
N ARG A 398 -3.74 -4.30 -11.98
CA ARG A 398 -4.18 -5.63 -12.44
C ARG A 398 -3.09 -6.70 -12.35
N TYR A 399 -1.82 -6.31 -12.53
CA TYR A 399 -0.67 -7.21 -12.65
C TYR A 399 0.31 -6.95 -11.52
N ALA A 400 -0.04 -7.38 -10.31
CA ALA A 400 0.83 -7.18 -9.15
C ALA A 400 2.19 -7.87 -9.38
N PHE A 401 3.23 -7.33 -8.76
CA PHE A 401 4.60 -7.76 -9.02
C PHE A 401 4.97 -9.11 -8.34
N ASN A 402 6.08 -9.71 -8.75
CA ASN A 402 6.72 -10.80 -8.02
C ASN A 402 7.81 -10.26 -7.08
N ILE A 403 8.01 -10.96 -5.95
CA ILE A 403 9.17 -10.85 -5.07
C ILE A 403 10.24 -11.86 -5.52
N GLU A 404 11.51 -11.46 -5.62
CA GLU A 404 12.58 -12.42 -5.90
C GLU A 404 12.80 -13.35 -4.71
N ALA A 405 12.72 -14.67 -4.95
CA ALA A 405 12.75 -15.69 -3.89
C ALA A 405 14.16 -16.16 -3.51
N ASP A 406 15.12 -16.03 -4.42
CA ASP A 406 16.49 -16.55 -4.27
C ASP A 406 17.46 -15.59 -4.96
N ASP A 407 18.23 -14.85 -4.16
CA ASP A 407 19.21 -13.86 -4.60
C ASP A 407 20.46 -14.49 -5.27
N ARG A 408 20.55 -15.83 -5.28
CA ARG A 408 21.63 -16.61 -5.88
C ARG A 408 21.19 -17.42 -7.10
N ASN A 409 20.00 -17.13 -7.64
CA ASN A 409 19.49 -17.80 -8.83
C ASN A 409 19.08 -16.81 -9.91
N PHE A 410 20.07 -16.11 -10.47
CA PHE A 410 19.87 -15.17 -11.57
C PHE A 410 19.06 -15.75 -12.73
N SER A 411 19.29 -17.02 -13.10
CA SER A 411 18.59 -17.66 -14.22
C SER A 411 17.07 -17.80 -14.04
N ALA A 412 16.62 -17.90 -12.77
CA ALA A 412 15.23 -18.07 -12.37
C ALA A 412 14.59 -16.78 -11.82
N ALA A 413 15.36 -15.70 -11.69
CA ALA A 413 14.87 -14.41 -11.24
C ALA A 413 13.88 -13.81 -12.25
N SER A 414 12.82 -13.20 -11.73
CA SER A 414 11.70 -12.74 -12.54
C SER A 414 11.98 -11.37 -13.16
N PHE A 415 12.48 -10.42 -12.38
CA PHE A 415 12.68 -9.02 -12.76
C PHE A 415 11.46 -8.42 -13.47
N ASP A 416 10.23 -8.80 -13.11
CA ASP A 416 9.04 -8.12 -13.64
C ASP A 416 9.12 -6.63 -13.31
N GLY A 417 8.90 -5.79 -14.32
CA GLY A 417 9.06 -4.35 -14.13
C GLY A 417 10.48 -3.86 -13.85
N MET A 418 11.53 -4.68 -14.00
CA MET A 418 12.91 -4.38 -13.56
C MET A 418 13.97 -4.85 -14.56
N LEU A 419 15.19 -4.32 -14.38
CA LEU A 419 16.42 -4.76 -15.03
C LEU A 419 17.33 -5.39 -13.96
N GLY A 420 17.62 -6.67 -14.13
CA GLY A 420 18.60 -7.42 -13.35
C GLY A 420 19.93 -7.55 -14.10
N LEU A 421 21.03 -7.41 -13.38
CA LEU A 421 22.40 -7.50 -13.88
C LEU A 421 23.18 -8.52 -13.05
N SER A 422 24.03 -9.31 -13.71
CA SER A 422 24.91 -10.30 -13.06
C SER A 422 26.29 -10.30 -13.69
N ASP A 423 27.35 -10.40 -12.89
CA ASP A 423 28.73 -10.56 -13.34
C ASP A 423 29.28 -12.00 -13.18
N ASP A 424 28.50 -12.90 -12.57
CA ASP A 424 28.88 -14.29 -12.32
C ASP A 424 27.83 -15.34 -12.74
N GLY A 425 26.66 -14.90 -13.21
CA GLY A 425 25.54 -15.75 -13.62
C GLY A 425 24.78 -16.41 -12.45
N VAL A 426 25.11 -16.07 -11.20
CA VAL A 426 24.54 -16.64 -9.98
C VAL A 426 23.85 -15.57 -9.17
N HIS A 427 24.61 -14.57 -8.72
CA HIS A 427 24.10 -13.44 -7.97
C HIS A 427 23.63 -12.34 -8.91
N PHE A 428 22.77 -11.46 -8.41
CA PHE A 428 22.33 -10.33 -9.20
C PHE A 428 22.24 -9.03 -8.40
N ARG A 429 22.21 -7.95 -9.16
CA ARG A 429 21.95 -6.58 -8.70
C ARG A 429 20.85 -5.99 -9.57
N MET A 430 20.07 -5.11 -8.97
CA MET A 430 19.01 -4.36 -9.64
C MET A 430 19.03 -2.92 -9.13
N ARG A 431 18.04 -2.12 -9.50
CA ARG A 431 17.88 -0.79 -8.94
C ARG A 431 17.47 -0.92 -7.47
N GLU A 432 18.32 -0.48 -6.55
CA GLU A 432 18.08 -0.54 -5.09
C GLU A 432 18.04 0.87 -4.50
N THR A 433 19.02 1.69 -4.87
CA THR A 433 19.15 3.09 -4.47
C THR A 433 19.43 3.96 -5.68
N LEU A 434 19.17 5.26 -5.56
CA LEU A 434 19.30 6.24 -6.63
C LEU A 434 20.30 7.33 -6.25
N GLU A 435 21.09 7.78 -7.21
CA GLU A 435 21.92 8.98 -7.12
C GLU A 435 21.16 10.23 -7.57
N GLU A 436 20.19 10.05 -8.48
CA GLU A 436 19.38 11.11 -9.03
C GLU A 436 18.03 10.56 -9.49
N ALA A 437 16.97 11.36 -9.31
CA ALA A 437 15.63 11.06 -9.81
C ALA A 437 14.96 12.37 -10.26
N LEU A 438 14.55 12.42 -11.52
CA LEU A 438 13.94 13.60 -12.13
C LEU A 438 12.60 13.25 -12.79
N ILE A 439 11.74 14.25 -12.92
CA ILE A 439 10.53 14.22 -13.73
C ILE A 439 10.52 15.42 -14.68
N ALA A 440 10.17 15.18 -15.95
CA ALA A 440 10.06 16.20 -16.99
C ALA A 440 8.75 16.00 -17.77
N GLY A 441 7.70 16.75 -17.38
CA GLY A 441 6.35 16.47 -17.85
C GLY A 441 5.85 15.14 -17.28
N ASP A 442 5.65 14.16 -18.15
CA ASP A 442 5.21 12.79 -17.90
C ASP A 442 6.32 11.75 -18.17
N LEU A 443 7.57 12.19 -18.32
CA LEU A 443 8.74 11.30 -18.40
C LEU A 443 9.49 11.27 -17.09
N LEU A 444 10.02 10.09 -16.75
CA LEU A 444 10.83 9.89 -15.54
C LEU A 444 12.27 9.54 -15.90
N TYR A 445 13.21 10.02 -15.08
CA TYR A 445 14.63 9.67 -15.15
C TYR A 445 15.12 9.20 -13.79
N SER A 446 16.09 8.29 -13.80
CA SER A 446 16.91 7.99 -12.63
C SER A 446 18.33 7.59 -13.00
N ARG A 447 19.30 7.96 -12.16
CA ARG A 447 20.66 7.42 -12.18
C ARG A 447 20.92 6.58 -10.95
N TRP A 448 21.50 5.40 -11.13
CA TRP A 448 21.75 4.45 -10.05
C TRP A 448 23.00 3.59 -10.32
N ARG A 449 23.47 2.90 -9.28
CA ARG A 449 24.70 2.11 -9.29
C ARG A 449 24.48 0.71 -8.70
N PRO A 450 24.40 -0.35 -9.52
CA PRO A 450 24.38 -1.72 -9.02
C PRO A 450 25.74 -2.16 -8.43
N TRP A 451 26.83 -1.56 -8.91
CA TRP A 451 28.17 -1.64 -8.34
C TRP A 451 28.79 -0.24 -8.30
N SER A 452 29.83 -0.03 -7.50
CA SER A 452 30.50 1.27 -7.38
C SER A 452 31.04 1.81 -8.72
N ASP A 453 31.39 0.93 -9.65
CA ASP A 453 31.99 1.23 -10.95
C ASP A 453 31.04 1.01 -12.14
N VAL A 454 29.79 0.60 -11.91
CA VAL A 454 28.76 0.45 -12.96
C VAL A 454 27.72 1.54 -12.78
N THR A 455 27.53 2.37 -13.81
CA THR A 455 26.51 3.43 -13.80
C THR A 455 25.37 3.05 -14.73
N VAL A 456 24.14 3.17 -14.25
CA VAL A 456 22.94 3.00 -15.09
C VAL A 456 22.10 4.27 -15.03
N GLU A 457 21.83 4.83 -16.20
CA GLU A 457 20.83 5.87 -16.39
C GLU A 457 19.58 5.24 -17.00
N THR A 458 18.42 5.47 -16.39
CA THR A 458 17.14 4.93 -16.84
C THR A 458 16.18 6.06 -17.17
N TRP A 459 15.56 6.03 -18.36
CA TRP A 459 14.42 6.85 -18.73
C TRP A 459 13.17 6.00 -18.91
N LEU A 460 12.02 6.48 -18.43
CA LEU A 460 10.72 5.83 -18.56
C LEU A 460 9.76 6.75 -19.31
N LEU A 461 9.18 6.23 -20.39
CA LEU A 461 8.29 6.98 -21.28
C LEU A 461 6.92 6.28 -21.35
N PRO A 462 5.81 6.99 -21.07
CA PRO A 462 4.47 6.45 -21.25
C PRO A 462 4.10 6.38 -22.75
N GLU A 463 3.60 5.24 -23.23
CA GLU A 463 3.24 5.02 -24.65
C GLU A 463 2.05 4.05 -24.79
N SER A 464 0.89 4.41 -24.25
CA SER A 464 -0.26 3.51 -24.07
C SER A 464 -0.64 2.71 -25.33
N PRO A 465 -0.85 1.38 -25.25
CA PRO A 465 -0.86 0.54 -24.05
C PRO A 465 0.53 0.03 -23.61
N TRP A 466 1.59 0.46 -24.29
CA TRP A 466 2.97 0.17 -23.96
C TRP A 466 3.53 1.19 -22.95
N HIS A 467 4.71 0.89 -22.42
CA HIS A 467 5.66 1.89 -21.95
C HIS A 467 7.04 1.53 -22.47
N ILE A 468 7.88 2.55 -22.62
CA ILE A 468 9.27 2.39 -23.04
C ILE A 468 10.20 2.60 -21.84
N ARG A 469 11.22 1.76 -21.75
CA ARG A 469 12.33 1.89 -20.78
C ARG A 469 13.62 1.98 -21.56
N ILE A 470 14.41 3.01 -21.30
CA ILE A 470 15.73 3.18 -21.90
C ILE A 470 16.75 3.06 -20.78
N HIS A 471 17.77 2.23 -20.96
CA HIS A 471 18.88 2.06 -20.02
C HIS A 471 20.19 2.37 -20.73
N ARG A 472 20.90 3.42 -20.32
CA ARG A 472 22.31 3.61 -20.67
C ARG A 472 23.16 3.03 -19.56
N ILE A 473 23.94 2.00 -19.89
CA ILE A 473 24.76 1.25 -18.94
C ILE A 473 26.23 1.51 -19.29
N ALA A 474 26.97 2.12 -18.37
CA ALA A 474 28.42 2.26 -18.45
C ALA A 474 29.09 1.30 -17.46
N THR A 475 29.89 0.37 -17.98
CA THR A 475 30.49 -0.72 -17.20
C THR A 475 31.93 -1.02 -17.64
N PRO A 476 32.87 -1.32 -16.71
CA PRO A 476 34.20 -1.79 -17.06
C PRO A 476 34.27 -3.33 -17.22
N ARG A 477 33.16 -4.04 -17.01
CA ARG A 477 33.09 -5.51 -16.98
C ARG A 477 32.01 -6.03 -17.91
N ALA A 478 32.12 -7.30 -18.31
CA ALA A 478 31.03 -8.01 -18.95
C ALA A 478 29.91 -8.25 -17.94
N LEU A 479 28.65 -8.09 -18.37
CA LEU A 479 27.46 -8.30 -17.55
C LEU A 479 26.42 -9.09 -18.33
N MET A 480 25.76 -10.02 -17.65
CA MET A 480 24.53 -10.65 -18.11
C MET A 480 23.34 -9.79 -17.68
N THR A 481 22.32 -9.71 -18.52
CA THR A 481 21.14 -8.87 -18.33
C THR A 481 19.86 -9.69 -18.44
N ILE A 482 18.90 -9.44 -17.55
CA ILE A 482 17.52 -9.94 -17.65
C ILE A 482 16.59 -8.76 -17.37
N GLU A 483 15.59 -8.55 -18.22
CA GLU A 483 14.57 -7.53 -18.03
C GLU A 483 13.17 -8.11 -18.24
N GLY A 484 12.26 -7.91 -17.29
CA GLY A 484 10.91 -8.50 -17.30
C GLY A 484 9.79 -7.52 -17.70
N GLY A 485 8.78 -8.08 -18.36
CA GLY A 485 7.49 -7.43 -18.66
C GLY A 485 6.57 -7.42 -17.44
N PHE A 486 5.29 -7.76 -17.65
CA PHE A 486 4.30 -7.95 -16.59
C PHE A 486 4.04 -9.44 -16.32
N ALA A 487 3.87 -9.79 -15.04
CA ALA A 487 3.45 -11.13 -14.65
C ALA A 487 1.94 -11.28 -14.82
N ILE A 488 1.51 -12.34 -15.53
CA ILE A 488 0.09 -12.71 -15.69
C ILE A 488 -0.16 -14.08 -15.05
N GLU A 489 -1.43 -14.38 -14.75
CA GLU A 489 -1.81 -15.68 -14.17
C GLU A 489 -1.43 -16.86 -15.06
N ARG A 490 -0.95 -17.94 -14.46
CA ARG A 490 -0.71 -19.22 -15.13
C ARG A 490 -1.89 -20.17 -14.93
N ALA A 491 -2.46 -20.64 -16.02
CA ALA A 491 -3.55 -21.60 -16.02
C ALA A 491 -3.10 -23.02 -15.67
N ASP A 492 -4.07 -23.84 -15.27
CA ASP A 492 -3.87 -25.27 -15.09
C ASP A 492 -3.72 -26.00 -16.44
N PHE A 493 -3.18 -27.22 -16.37
CA PHE A 493 -3.00 -28.12 -17.52
C PHE A 493 -2.10 -27.57 -18.64
N ASN A 494 -1.34 -26.50 -18.37
CA ASN A 494 -0.53 -25.78 -19.35
C ASN A 494 -1.35 -25.33 -20.57
N ALA A 495 -2.55 -24.80 -20.33
CA ALA A 495 -3.43 -24.27 -21.37
C ALA A 495 -2.90 -22.98 -22.04
N ASP A 496 -1.91 -22.33 -21.43
CA ASP A 496 -1.30 -21.09 -21.94
C ASP A 496 -0.28 -21.38 -23.04
N ARG A 497 -0.11 -20.41 -23.94
CA ARG A 497 0.88 -20.48 -25.03
C ARG A 497 1.87 -19.33 -24.92
N SER A 498 3.07 -19.53 -25.44
CA SER A 498 4.09 -18.48 -25.56
C SER A 498 4.65 -18.38 -26.96
N ASP A 499 5.20 -17.21 -27.27
CA ASP A 499 6.05 -16.96 -28.43
C ASP A 499 7.29 -16.24 -27.94
N ALA A 500 8.48 -16.77 -28.21
CA ALA A 500 9.74 -16.18 -27.78
C ALA A 500 10.82 -16.42 -28.83
N GLY A 501 11.64 -15.40 -29.09
CA GLY A 501 12.69 -15.44 -30.10
C GLY A 501 13.53 -14.18 -30.09
N ASP A 502 14.12 -13.85 -31.24
CA ASP A 502 14.99 -12.68 -31.37
C ASP A 502 14.23 -11.36 -31.12
N GLY A 503 14.62 -10.62 -30.08
CA GLY A 503 14.06 -9.33 -29.71
C GLY A 503 12.62 -9.32 -29.17
N ARG A 504 11.98 -10.47 -28.90
CA ARG A 504 10.59 -10.49 -28.44
C ARG A 504 10.23 -11.73 -27.62
N ALA A 505 9.45 -11.52 -26.56
CA ALA A 505 8.72 -12.58 -25.87
C ALA A 505 7.28 -12.17 -25.55
N VAL A 506 6.36 -13.13 -25.67
CA VAL A 506 4.93 -12.97 -25.42
C VAL A 506 4.40 -14.19 -24.69
N TRP A 507 3.58 -13.96 -23.68
CA TRP A 507 2.71 -14.97 -23.08
C TRP A 507 1.26 -14.64 -23.39
N TYR A 508 0.52 -15.65 -23.84
CA TYR A 508 -0.91 -15.58 -24.08
C TYR A 508 -1.60 -16.48 -23.05
N GLY A 509 -2.04 -15.85 -21.96
CA GLY A 509 -2.84 -16.48 -20.93
C GLY A 509 -4.32 -16.56 -21.31
N GLN A 510 -5.12 -17.21 -20.46
CA GLN A 510 -6.55 -17.39 -20.71
C GLN A 510 -7.34 -16.08 -20.61
N THR A 511 -6.93 -15.18 -19.71
CA THR A 511 -7.61 -13.90 -19.45
C THR A 511 -6.80 -12.69 -19.87
N ASP A 512 -5.48 -12.84 -20.04
CA ASP A 512 -4.54 -11.74 -20.25
C ASP A 512 -3.40 -12.13 -21.19
N ILE A 513 -2.83 -11.13 -21.85
CA ILE A 513 -1.61 -11.22 -22.66
C ILE A 513 -0.56 -10.29 -22.07
N SER A 514 0.70 -10.74 -22.05
CA SER A 514 1.86 -9.95 -21.65
C SER A 514 2.94 -10.06 -22.71
N ALA A 515 3.51 -8.92 -23.10
CA ALA A 515 4.52 -8.85 -24.15
C ALA A 515 5.67 -7.92 -23.76
N ILE A 516 6.87 -8.29 -24.21
CA ILE A 516 8.08 -7.46 -24.13
C ILE A 516 8.82 -7.53 -25.47
N VAL A 517 9.28 -6.37 -25.95
CA VAL A 517 9.97 -6.20 -27.24
C VAL A 517 11.23 -5.39 -27.01
N ASP A 518 12.33 -5.85 -27.61
CA ASP A 518 13.58 -5.11 -27.66
C ASP A 518 13.59 -4.15 -28.86
N LEU A 519 13.72 -2.86 -28.57
CA LEU A 519 13.83 -1.79 -29.56
C LEU A 519 15.29 -1.34 -29.76
N SER A 520 16.24 -1.99 -29.07
CA SER A 520 17.67 -1.72 -29.23
C SER A 520 18.16 -2.09 -30.64
N PRO A 521 19.21 -1.43 -31.16
CA PRO A 521 19.85 -1.84 -32.41
C PRO A 521 20.39 -3.28 -32.36
N ASP A 522 21.07 -3.63 -31.27
CA ASP A 522 21.54 -4.99 -30.97
C ASP A 522 20.53 -5.67 -30.06
N ARG A 523 19.73 -6.59 -30.63
CA ARG A 523 18.59 -7.20 -29.94
C ARG A 523 19.03 -8.28 -28.95
N ARG A 524 18.44 -8.24 -27.75
CA ARG A 524 18.45 -9.31 -26.75
C ARG A 524 17.51 -10.44 -27.16
N ALA A 525 17.74 -11.63 -26.61
CA ALA A 525 16.88 -12.77 -26.81
C ALA A 525 15.63 -12.68 -25.93
N GLY A 526 14.46 -12.89 -26.53
CA GLY A 526 13.22 -13.07 -25.80
C GLY A 526 13.16 -14.43 -25.10
N HIS A 527 12.63 -14.44 -23.89
CA HIS A 527 12.45 -15.65 -23.09
C HIS A 527 11.07 -15.68 -22.42
N ALA A 528 10.35 -16.78 -22.56
CA ALA A 528 9.05 -17.00 -21.94
C ALA A 528 9.22 -17.82 -20.64
N MET A 529 9.29 -17.13 -19.51
CA MET A 529 9.55 -17.72 -18.19
C MET A 529 8.25 -18.07 -17.45
N SER A 530 8.30 -19.13 -16.64
CA SER A 530 7.37 -19.36 -15.52
C SER A 530 8.10 -19.08 -14.20
N PRO A 531 7.83 -17.94 -13.52
CA PRO A 531 8.47 -17.62 -12.24
C PRO A 531 8.22 -18.67 -11.15
N ILE A 532 9.06 -18.63 -10.11
CA ILE A 532 8.93 -19.50 -8.93
C ILE A 532 7.54 -19.30 -8.30
N PRO A 533 6.78 -20.37 -8.00
CA PRO A 533 5.46 -20.23 -7.38
C PRO A 533 5.48 -19.44 -6.07
N ASN A 534 4.34 -18.82 -5.76
CA ASN A 534 4.08 -18.03 -4.56
C ASN A 534 4.88 -16.73 -4.42
N THR A 535 5.59 -16.29 -5.47
CA THR A 535 6.34 -15.03 -5.47
C THR A 535 5.49 -13.81 -5.83
N ASN A 536 4.44 -14.01 -6.62
CA ASN A 536 3.51 -12.95 -7.00
C ASN A 536 2.56 -12.58 -5.86
N LEU A 537 2.08 -11.34 -5.85
CA LEU A 537 1.21 -10.84 -4.80
C LEU A 537 -0.27 -11.29 -4.91
N ILE A 538 -0.75 -11.63 -6.11
CA ILE A 538 -2.17 -11.96 -6.35
C ILE A 538 -2.40 -13.34 -6.99
N HIS A 539 -1.40 -13.92 -7.67
CA HIS A 539 -1.52 -15.25 -8.28
C HIS A 539 -0.41 -16.21 -7.79
N ALA A 540 -0.77 -17.37 -7.24
CA ALA A 540 0.24 -18.34 -6.76
C ALA A 540 1.17 -18.89 -7.87
N LYS A 541 0.76 -18.81 -9.14
CA LYS A 541 1.54 -19.21 -10.31
C LYS A 541 1.39 -18.15 -11.39
N THR A 542 2.50 -17.70 -11.96
CA THR A 542 2.51 -16.67 -13.00
C THR A 542 3.31 -17.09 -14.24
N LEU A 543 3.17 -16.28 -15.28
CA LEU A 543 3.91 -16.31 -16.53
C LEU A 543 4.50 -14.93 -16.77
N LEU A 544 5.74 -14.86 -17.24
CA LEU A 544 6.46 -13.61 -17.43
C LEU A 544 7.32 -13.63 -18.70
N PRO A 545 7.10 -12.72 -19.65
CA PRO A 545 8.01 -12.56 -20.78
C PRO A 545 9.21 -11.71 -20.35
N GLN A 546 10.40 -12.08 -20.83
CA GLN A 546 11.67 -11.43 -20.52
C GLN A 546 12.49 -11.15 -21.78
N LEU A 547 13.40 -10.19 -21.68
CA LEU A 547 14.54 -10.02 -22.58
C LEU A 547 15.82 -10.39 -21.84
N ARG A 548 16.69 -11.19 -22.46
CA ARG A 548 17.95 -11.67 -21.89
C ARG A 548 19.11 -11.43 -22.85
N GLY A 549 20.26 -11.01 -22.34
CA GLY A 549 21.43 -10.81 -23.18
C GLY A 549 22.69 -10.51 -22.38
N GLU A 550 23.79 -10.23 -23.08
CA GLU A 550 25.08 -9.91 -22.49
C GLU A 550 25.57 -8.57 -23.02
N ILE A 551 26.26 -7.81 -22.18
CA ILE A 551 26.92 -6.55 -22.56
C ILE A 551 28.40 -6.63 -22.16
N GLY A 552 29.27 -6.07 -23.00
CA GLY A 552 30.71 -5.99 -22.73
C GLY A 552 31.12 -4.70 -22.00
N PRO A 553 32.40 -4.55 -21.64
CA PRO A 553 32.94 -3.30 -21.16
C PRO A 553 32.70 -2.15 -22.15
N GLY A 554 32.33 -0.98 -21.64
CA GLY A 554 32.03 0.21 -22.42
C GLY A 554 30.69 0.83 -22.03
N THR A 555 30.00 1.40 -23.03
CA THR A 555 28.66 1.96 -22.86
C THR A 555 27.71 1.26 -23.82
N THR A 556 26.61 0.74 -23.28
CA THR A 556 25.53 0.09 -24.05
C THR A 556 24.21 0.78 -23.74
N VAL A 557 23.36 0.95 -24.76
CA VAL A 557 21.99 1.44 -24.60
C VAL A 557 21.02 0.29 -24.89
N LEU A 558 20.21 -0.05 -23.90
CA LEU A 558 19.10 -1.00 -24.03
C LEU A 558 17.78 -0.22 -24.08
N VAL A 559 16.88 -0.60 -24.98
CA VAL A 559 15.56 0.01 -25.15
C VAL A 559 14.49 -1.08 -25.16
N THR A 560 13.56 -1.02 -24.22
CA THR A 560 12.51 -2.03 -24.03
C THR A 560 11.14 -1.40 -24.16
N ALA A 561 10.24 -2.02 -24.92
CA ALA A 561 8.81 -1.76 -24.83
C ALA A 561 8.10 -2.96 -24.17
N ALA A 562 7.24 -2.70 -23.18
CA ALA A 562 6.44 -3.75 -22.55
C ALA A 562 4.98 -3.34 -22.40
N MET A 563 4.07 -4.31 -22.47
CA MET A 563 2.63 -4.10 -22.26
C MET A 563 1.99 -5.35 -21.65
N ALA A 564 0.82 -5.17 -21.06
CA ALA A 564 -0.11 -6.26 -20.77
C ALA A 564 -1.55 -5.77 -20.90
N LEU A 565 -2.42 -6.63 -21.43
CA LEU A 565 -3.82 -6.31 -21.73
C LEU A 565 -4.72 -7.52 -21.42
N PRO A 566 -6.01 -7.30 -21.11
CA PRO A 566 -6.98 -8.38 -21.08
C PRO A 566 -7.15 -9.02 -22.48
N SER A 567 -7.27 -10.35 -22.54
CA SER A 567 -7.37 -11.12 -23.79
C SER A 567 -8.64 -10.83 -24.62
N ARG A 568 -9.64 -10.19 -24.01
CA ARG A 568 -10.87 -9.73 -24.68
C ARG A 568 -10.69 -8.43 -25.47
N GLU A 569 -9.59 -7.71 -25.26
CA GLU A 569 -9.29 -6.47 -25.95
C GLU A 569 -8.59 -6.73 -27.30
N ASN A 570 -8.45 -5.70 -28.13
CA ASN A 570 -7.76 -5.82 -29.43
C ASN A 570 -6.22 -5.84 -29.28
N TRP A 571 -5.72 -6.82 -28.53
CA TRP A 571 -4.29 -7.01 -28.27
C TRP A 571 -3.49 -7.35 -29.52
N VAL A 572 -4.13 -7.95 -30.54
CA VAL A 572 -3.48 -8.25 -31.83
C VAL A 572 -2.97 -6.96 -32.47
N LYS A 573 -3.85 -5.95 -32.55
CA LYS A 573 -3.47 -4.63 -33.07
C LYS A 573 -2.34 -4.00 -32.26
N ALA A 574 -2.39 -4.08 -30.93
CA ALA A 574 -1.34 -3.52 -30.08
C ALA A 574 0.01 -4.25 -30.27
N LEU A 575 -0.02 -5.57 -30.41
CA LEU A 575 1.18 -6.41 -30.57
C LEU A 575 1.82 -6.26 -31.96
N ASP A 576 1.00 -6.08 -32.99
CA ASP A 576 1.47 -5.86 -34.38
C ASP A 576 2.01 -4.45 -34.61
N ASN A 577 1.75 -3.52 -33.68
CA ASN A 577 2.18 -2.12 -33.76
C ASN A 577 2.93 -1.70 -32.48
N PRO A 578 4.11 -2.30 -32.17
CA PRO A 578 4.94 -1.83 -31.07
C PRO A 578 5.45 -0.40 -31.36
N PRO A 579 5.77 0.38 -30.31
CA PRO A 579 6.29 1.73 -30.50
C PRO A 579 7.66 1.70 -31.18
N THR A 580 8.00 2.79 -31.85
CA THR A 580 9.33 2.98 -32.45
C THR A 580 10.36 3.33 -31.39
N CYS A 581 11.61 2.93 -31.61
CA CYS A 581 12.73 3.32 -30.74
C CYS A 581 12.84 4.86 -30.68
N PRO A 582 12.74 5.48 -29.49
CA PRO A 582 12.79 6.93 -29.35
C PRO A 582 14.22 7.46 -29.59
N HIS A 583 14.32 8.70 -30.06
CA HIS A 583 15.59 9.39 -30.18
C HIS A 583 16.09 9.83 -28.81
N LEU A 584 17.10 9.14 -28.27
CA LEU A 584 17.64 9.40 -26.93
C LEU A 584 18.10 10.86 -26.75
N ASP A 585 18.70 11.47 -27.77
CA ASP A 585 19.14 12.88 -27.72
C ASP A 585 17.98 13.86 -27.45
N GLU A 586 16.78 13.54 -27.94
CA GLU A 586 15.58 14.36 -27.71
C GLU A 586 15.04 14.19 -26.30
N VAL A 587 15.02 12.95 -25.80
CA VAL A 587 14.64 12.64 -24.42
C VAL A 587 15.57 13.36 -23.45
N GLU A 588 16.89 13.31 -23.68
CA GLU A 588 17.85 14.02 -22.84
C GLU A 588 17.69 15.54 -22.92
N ARG A 589 17.45 16.08 -24.12
CA ARG A 589 17.20 17.51 -24.29
C ARG A 589 16.00 17.95 -23.45
N LEU A 590 14.92 17.17 -23.44
CA LEU A 590 13.76 17.45 -22.61
C LEU A 590 14.11 17.50 -21.11
N PHE A 591 14.90 16.55 -20.61
CA PHE A 591 15.33 16.56 -19.20
C PHE A 591 16.27 17.73 -18.87
N ARG A 592 17.16 18.12 -19.79
CA ARG A 592 17.99 19.32 -19.61
C ARG A 592 17.16 20.61 -19.53
N GLU A 593 16.07 20.68 -20.29
CA GLU A 593 15.22 21.88 -20.37
C GLU A 593 14.14 21.96 -19.29
N LYS A 594 13.55 20.82 -18.92
CA LYS A 594 12.34 20.75 -18.08
C LYS A 594 12.45 19.80 -16.89
N GLY A 595 13.58 19.11 -16.72
CA GLY A 595 13.80 18.17 -15.63
C GLY A 595 13.77 18.87 -14.27
N THR A 596 12.95 18.35 -13.37
CA THR A 596 12.89 18.78 -11.96
C THR A 596 13.12 17.58 -11.06
N ARG A 597 13.74 17.80 -9.89
CA ARG A 597 13.93 16.72 -8.92
C ARG A 597 12.59 16.22 -8.41
N VAL A 598 12.46 14.90 -8.28
CA VAL A 598 11.29 14.29 -7.66
C VAL A 598 11.21 14.71 -6.19
N PRO A 599 10.12 15.37 -5.72
CA PRO A 599 10.02 15.84 -4.34
C PRO A 599 10.16 14.76 -3.27
N ALA A 600 9.58 13.57 -3.48
CA ALA A 600 9.75 12.43 -2.56
C ALA A 600 11.22 11.95 -2.45
N PHE A 601 12.06 12.23 -3.45
CA PHE A 601 13.48 11.89 -3.46
C PHE A 601 14.36 13.02 -2.91
N ASP A 602 13.95 14.27 -3.09
CA ASP A 602 14.71 15.48 -2.73
C ASP A 602 14.69 15.75 -1.22
N LEU A 603 15.30 14.84 -0.47
CA LEU A 603 15.55 14.96 0.95
C LEU A 603 17.00 15.34 1.20
N GLN A 604 17.19 16.48 1.86
CA GLN A 604 18.39 16.76 2.63
C GLN A 604 18.36 15.85 3.87
N LEU A 605 19.01 14.69 3.75
CA LEU A 605 19.16 13.72 4.83
C LEU A 605 20.38 14.06 5.69
#